data_AF-A0A0A1UAQ3-F1
#
_entry.id   AF-A0A0A1UAQ3-F1
#
_cell.length_a   1.000
_cell.length_b   1.000
_cell.length_c   1.000
_cell.angle_alpha   90.00
_cell.angle_beta   90.00
_cell.angle_gamma   90.00
#
_symmetry.space_group_name_H-M   'P 1'
#
loop_
_entity.id
_entity.type
_entity.pdbx_description
1 polymer ?
#
loop_
_entity_poly.entity_id
_entity_poly.type
_entity_poly.pdbx_seq_one_letter_code
_entity_poly.pdbx_strand_id
1 'polypeptide(L)'
;MDSNQLFQNAPHFQTPTHSPSILSAQHNKFTQGVQNTPPSPVVPLSPTPPTYDQFYMTPRRSHNLVTSLTDVLINDLETCSYTSSNVQAPTISVSNTEYSGDTFRLSVSQGKLVIRVIESPQSCSCVERRVPLGSIKDIICSDGVWRVKTKYNEVISIGRGEGVREWFRCGLRGWDLDGGLEDGEGCTAYDTDAFYLKCGVLEYTVRNYNEGFDLCATYPRTFVLPSTVTREMIFESSQVRYLNRFPFIVYVNTNGTALWRAAAVIRGKTDALFRKMGKSVQIFELTGKDGIAPSTQKIEEDYTIYISQIQDTENIKRNVERSGWLRMISKVITISNHIRYLLQKGETIEIESEEGKGVVSVVSSVVLFLIDSHYRTIKGVVEVIEKEWSKVGYSFGERNGKGVEFGKEAIEFVLMMQSLYTLLKQNPSGFEINENGLDVIMALLYSGAVTTFMYDCDKDCRTICGNKKTLYDDIKTKGSITNEFFDVNSVLSVSGEMLTIPLWTGYYLKYSHPDIARLRLC
;
A
#
# COMPACT_ATOMS: atom_id res chain seq x y z
N MET A 1 -2.58 -68.67 14.61
CA MET A 1 -3.81 -67.89 14.81
C MET A 1 -4.06 -67.18 13.50
N ASP A 2 -4.54 -67.83 12.44
CA ASP A 2 -5.74 -68.66 12.32
C ASP A 2 -7.02 -68.01 12.85
N SER A 3 -8.06 -68.11 12.01
CA SER A 3 -9.49 -67.77 12.14
C SER A 3 -9.89 -66.30 11.92
N ASN A 4 -10.96 -65.93 11.22
CA ASN A 4 -11.95 -66.55 10.31
C ASN A 4 -12.76 -65.33 9.76
N GLN A 5 -13.07 -65.20 8.46
CA GLN A 5 -14.33 -65.61 7.82
C GLN A 5 -15.58 -65.41 8.72
N LEU A 6 -16.73 -64.84 8.33
CA LEU A 6 -17.40 -64.63 7.04
C LEU A 6 -18.73 -63.88 7.33
N PHE A 7 -19.44 -63.51 6.25
CA PHE A 7 -20.88 -63.21 6.11
C PHE A 7 -21.33 -61.76 5.83
N GLN A 8 -21.48 -61.53 4.53
CA GLN A 8 -22.68 -61.04 3.83
C GLN A 8 -23.97 -60.91 4.68
N ASN A 9 -24.65 -59.77 4.56
CA ASN A 9 -26.04 -59.69 4.08
C ASN A 9 -26.47 -58.23 3.86
N ALA A 10 -26.96 -57.94 2.64
CA ALA A 10 -27.70 -56.73 2.30
C ALA A 10 -29.13 -56.79 2.86
N PRO A 11 -29.84 -55.64 2.93
CA PRO A 11 -30.91 -55.48 1.95
C PRO A 11 -31.05 -54.07 1.35
N HIS A 12 -31.66 -54.07 0.17
CA HIS A 12 -32.13 -52.95 -0.63
C HIS A 12 -32.99 -51.94 0.13
N PHE A 13 -32.82 -50.64 -0.15
CA PHE A 13 -33.91 -49.67 -0.11
C PHE A 13 -33.84 -48.68 -1.28
N GLN A 14 -35.01 -48.49 -1.88
CA GLN A 14 -35.29 -47.85 -3.15
C GLN A 14 -35.31 -46.32 -3.06
N THR A 15 -34.96 -45.70 -4.17
CA THR A 15 -35.21 -44.29 -4.53
C THR A 15 -36.70 -44.02 -4.72
N PRO A 16 -37.14 -42.76 -4.52
CA PRO A 16 -38.26 -42.23 -5.27
C PRO A 16 -37.86 -40.96 -6.04
N THR A 17 -37.83 -41.11 -7.36
CA THR A 17 -38.13 -40.07 -8.34
C THR A 17 -39.59 -39.63 -8.20
N HIS A 18 -39.92 -38.33 -8.24
CA HIS A 18 -41.12 -37.79 -8.90
C HIS A 18 -41.17 -36.25 -8.89
N SER A 19 -40.98 -35.66 -10.06
CA SER A 19 -41.83 -34.58 -10.61
C SER A 19 -42.44 -35.18 -11.91
N PRO A 20 -43.62 -34.79 -12.46
CA PRO A 20 -43.99 -33.40 -12.80
C PRO A 20 -45.51 -33.06 -12.84
N SER A 21 -45.87 -31.78 -12.97
CA SER A 21 -47.09 -31.24 -13.66
C SER A 21 -47.21 -29.73 -13.35
N ILE A 22 -46.94 -28.78 -14.25
CA ILE A 22 -47.76 -28.25 -15.38
C ILE A 22 -49.26 -28.16 -15.06
N LEU A 23 -49.74 -26.91 -14.91
CA LEU A 23 -51.04 -26.43 -15.41
C LEU A 23 -50.94 -24.92 -15.75
N SER A 24 -50.93 -24.66 -17.06
CA SER A 24 -51.54 -23.51 -17.76
C SER A 24 -53.00 -23.29 -17.32
N ALA A 25 -53.74 -22.22 -17.60
CA ALA A 25 -53.57 -20.86 -18.10
C ALA A 25 -54.97 -20.18 -17.99
N GLN A 26 -55.00 -18.87 -18.29
CA GLN A 26 -56.12 -18.09 -18.85
C GLN A 26 -57.05 -17.24 -17.96
N HIS A 27 -56.95 -15.94 -18.27
CA HIS A 27 -58.00 -14.94 -18.52
C HIS A 27 -58.69 -14.22 -17.34
N ASN A 28 -58.43 -12.91 -17.21
CA ASN A 28 -59.30 -11.91 -17.86
C ASN A 28 -58.67 -10.51 -17.96
N LYS A 29 -59.07 -9.80 -19.03
CA LYS A 29 -58.71 -8.44 -19.44
C LYS A 29 -59.68 -7.38 -18.88
N PHE A 30 -59.25 -6.12 -19.03
CA PHE A 30 -59.98 -4.82 -18.96
C PHE A 30 -60.18 -4.26 -17.53
N THR A 31 -59.88 -3.00 -17.22
CA THR A 31 -60.23 -1.75 -17.96
C THR A 31 -59.27 -0.59 -17.65
N GLN A 32 -59.21 0.36 -18.60
CA GLN A 32 -58.56 1.67 -18.53
C GLN A 32 -59.13 2.58 -17.44
N GLY A 33 -58.30 3.52 -16.96
CA GLY A 33 -58.71 4.67 -16.16
C GLY A 33 -57.59 5.70 -16.04
N VAL A 34 -57.51 6.61 -17.03
CA VAL A 34 -56.66 7.81 -17.05
C VAL A 34 -57.19 8.82 -16.03
N GLN A 35 -56.32 9.40 -15.20
CA GLN A 35 -56.52 10.76 -14.67
C GLN A 35 -55.18 11.44 -14.34
N ASN A 36 -55.02 12.63 -14.90
CA ASN A 36 -53.87 13.53 -14.88
C ASN A 36 -53.64 14.19 -13.50
N THR A 37 -52.40 14.65 -13.24
CA THR A 37 -52.05 15.92 -12.56
C THR A 37 -50.52 16.16 -12.63
N PRO A 38 -50.03 17.42 -12.50
CA PRO A 38 -49.11 18.07 -13.45
C PRO A 38 -47.64 18.18 -12.99
N PRO A 39 -46.70 18.57 -13.89
CA PRO A 39 -45.30 18.73 -13.53
C PRO A 39 -45.06 20.07 -12.79
N SER A 40 -44.40 19.98 -11.63
CA SER A 40 -43.89 21.14 -10.89
C SER A 40 -42.52 21.60 -11.40
N PRO A 41 -42.14 22.87 -11.16
CA PRO A 41 -41.62 23.75 -12.20
C PRO A 41 -40.09 23.89 -12.24
N VAL A 42 -39.59 24.26 -13.43
CA VAL A 42 -38.24 24.78 -13.69
C VAL A 42 -38.17 26.24 -13.25
N VAL A 43 -37.21 26.58 -12.40
CA VAL A 43 -36.81 27.95 -12.02
C VAL A 43 -35.26 27.94 -11.83
N PRO A 44 -34.51 29.05 -11.96
CA PRO A 44 -33.53 29.27 -13.01
C PRO A 44 -32.08 29.31 -12.48
N LEU A 45 -31.13 29.38 -13.41
CA LEU A 45 -29.71 29.62 -13.13
C LEU A 45 -29.44 31.08 -12.70
N SER A 46 -28.58 31.21 -11.67
CA SER A 46 -27.67 32.32 -11.29
C SER A 46 -28.25 33.50 -10.46
N PRO A 47 -27.51 34.10 -9.49
CA PRO A 47 -26.09 34.53 -9.61
C PRO A 47 -25.15 34.24 -8.40
N THR A 48 -23.85 34.18 -8.70
CA THR A 48 -22.62 34.43 -7.87
C THR A 48 -22.66 34.28 -6.34
N PRO A 49 -21.75 33.49 -5.71
CA PRO A 49 -21.50 33.59 -4.28
C PRO A 49 -20.72 34.87 -3.92
N PRO A 50 -20.91 35.42 -2.71
CA PRO A 50 -20.19 36.61 -2.25
C PRO A 50 -18.71 36.31 -2.03
N THR A 51 -17.86 37.27 -2.41
CA THR A 51 -16.47 37.38 -1.97
C THR A 51 -16.42 37.42 -0.45
N TYR A 52 -15.91 36.36 0.17
CA TYR A 52 -15.54 36.38 1.58
C TYR A 52 -14.08 36.85 1.71
N ASP A 53 -13.93 38.00 2.36
CA ASP A 53 -12.66 38.55 2.79
C ASP A 53 -11.88 37.55 3.66
N GLN A 54 -10.59 37.43 3.35
CA GLN A 54 -9.60 36.70 4.13
C GLN A 54 -9.45 37.33 5.53
N PHE A 55 -10.12 36.74 6.53
CA PHE A 55 -9.68 36.86 7.91
C PHE A 55 -8.86 35.62 8.27
N TYR A 56 -7.54 35.77 8.16
CA TYR A 56 -6.57 34.88 8.80
C TYR A 56 -6.83 34.86 10.31
N MET A 57 -7.45 33.79 10.81
CA MET A 57 -7.39 33.46 12.23
C MET A 57 -6.17 32.56 12.49
N THR A 58 -5.16 33.17 13.09
CA THR A 58 -3.98 32.51 13.64
C THR A 58 -4.39 31.56 14.80
N PRO A 59 -3.86 30.33 14.86
CA PRO A 59 -4.08 29.46 16.02
C PRO A 59 -3.37 30.04 17.25
N ARG A 60 -4.13 30.26 18.33
CA ARG A 60 -3.62 30.64 19.64
C ARG A 60 -2.69 29.55 20.20
N ARG A 61 -1.45 29.93 20.50
CA ARG A 61 -0.50 29.16 21.31
C ARG A 61 -1.04 28.96 22.73
N SER A 62 -1.20 27.71 23.16
CA SER A 62 -1.19 27.35 24.58
C SER A 62 0.22 26.87 24.94
N HIS A 63 0.95 27.69 25.69
CA HIS A 63 2.24 27.33 26.30
C HIS A 63 2.03 26.29 27.41
N ASN A 64 2.82 25.20 27.40
CA ASN A 64 3.73 24.85 28.50
C ASN A 64 4.63 23.64 28.16
N LEU A 65 5.92 23.95 27.94
CA LEU A 65 7.14 23.26 28.39
C LEU A 65 7.29 21.73 28.22
N VAL A 66 7.87 21.33 27.08
CA VAL A 66 9.00 20.37 27.03
C VAL A 66 10.00 20.88 25.98
N THR A 67 11.24 21.11 26.40
CA THR A 67 12.37 21.62 25.60
C THR A 67 12.85 20.60 24.56
N SER A 68 12.83 20.95 23.26
CA SER A 68 13.62 20.28 22.21
C SER A 68 14.49 21.28 21.44
N LEU A 69 15.74 20.85 21.19
CA LEU A 69 16.79 21.55 20.44
C LEU A 69 16.51 21.50 18.92
N THR A 70 15.49 22.19 18.45
CA THR A 70 15.15 22.23 17.01
C THR A 70 14.81 23.61 16.44
N ASP A 71 15.03 24.70 17.19
CA ASP A 71 14.75 26.07 16.71
C ASP A 71 16.05 26.88 16.48
N VAL A 72 16.85 26.48 15.49
CA VAL A 72 17.74 27.40 14.76
C VAL A 72 17.85 26.90 13.32
N LEU A 73 17.62 27.78 12.34
CA LEU A 73 17.68 27.62 10.87
C LEU A 73 16.35 27.34 10.14
N ILE A 74 15.37 28.24 10.29
CA ILE A 74 14.50 28.64 9.18
C ILE A 74 14.58 30.17 9.07
N ASN A 75 15.56 30.63 8.32
CA ASN A 75 15.64 31.94 7.66
C ASN A 75 16.89 31.89 6.81
N ASP A 76 16.73 31.49 5.54
CA ASP A 76 17.62 31.83 4.42
C ASP A 76 16.91 31.43 3.12
N LEU A 77 15.84 32.17 2.84
CA LEU A 77 15.36 32.39 1.48
C LEU A 77 16.03 33.67 1.00
N GLU A 78 17.27 33.58 0.53
CA GLU A 78 17.88 34.61 -0.30
C GLU A 78 18.49 34.00 -1.55
N THR A 79 18.13 34.64 -2.66
CA THR A 79 18.69 34.56 -4.00
C THR A 79 20.15 34.12 -4.05
N CYS A 80 20.47 33.12 -4.89
CA CYS A 80 21.84 32.84 -5.31
C CYS A 80 22.40 34.05 -6.09
N SER A 81 22.98 35.02 -5.38
CA SER A 81 23.80 36.09 -5.95
C SER A 81 25.27 35.81 -5.64
N TYR A 82 26.04 35.52 -6.68
CA TYR A 82 27.48 35.30 -6.63
C TYR A 82 28.24 36.60 -6.29
N THR A 83 29.06 36.59 -5.24
CA THR A 83 30.12 37.60 -5.04
C THR A 83 31.43 37.10 -5.65
N SER A 84 32.07 37.99 -6.42
CA SER A 84 33.24 37.73 -7.24
C SER A 84 34.51 37.48 -6.41
N SER A 85 35.16 36.34 -6.64
CA SER A 85 36.61 36.22 -6.54
C SER A 85 37.11 35.38 -7.72
N ASN A 86 38.15 35.90 -8.38
CA ASN A 86 38.67 35.44 -9.66
C ASN A 86 39.17 33.98 -9.63
N VAL A 87 38.32 33.06 -10.07
CA VAL A 87 38.69 31.83 -10.78
C VAL A 87 37.64 31.67 -11.87
N GLN A 88 38.04 31.56 -13.14
CA GLN A 88 37.12 31.30 -14.25
C GLN A 88 36.45 29.94 -14.04
N ALA A 89 35.27 29.95 -13.42
CA ALA A 89 34.38 28.82 -13.37
C ALA A 89 33.88 28.53 -14.79
N PRO A 90 33.88 27.26 -15.25
CA PRO A 90 33.32 26.92 -16.55
C PRO A 90 31.85 27.35 -16.59
N THR A 91 31.46 28.00 -17.68
CA THR A 91 30.14 28.59 -17.89
C THR A 91 29.09 27.48 -17.96
N ILE A 92 28.55 27.09 -16.80
CA ILE A 92 27.44 26.14 -16.74
C ILE A 92 26.19 26.88 -17.23
N SER A 93 25.72 26.57 -18.44
CA SER A 93 24.36 26.88 -18.83
C SER A 93 23.41 25.94 -18.05
N VAL A 94 23.17 26.25 -16.78
CA VAL A 94 22.15 25.57 -15.97
C VAL A 94 20.80 26.01 -16.52
N SER A 95 20.17 25.18 -17.34
CA SER A 95 18.72 25.11 -17.27
C SER A 95 18.40 24.27 -16.03
N ASN A 96 17.37 24.60 -15.26
CA ASN A 96 16.97 23.82 -14.06
C ASN A 96 16.62 22.34 -14.36
N THR A 97 16.67 21.93 -15.63
CA THR A 97 16.25 20.63 -16.15
C THR A 97 17.39 19.77 -16.68
N GLU A 98 18.58 20.34 -16.96
CA GLU A 98 19.71 19.60 -17.51
C GLU A 98 21.04 19.94 -16.82
N TYR A 99 21.89 18.94 -16.63
CA TYR A 99 23.25 19.05 -16.15
C TYR A 99 24.24 18.46 -17.15
N SER A 100 25.38 19.12 -17.27
CA SER A 100 26.42 18.80 -18.23
C SER A 100 27.73 18.49 -17.51
N GLY A 101 28.09 17.21 -17.40
CA GLY A 101 29.39 16.76 -16.91
C GLY A 101 30.40 16.51 -18.04
N ASP A 102 31.59 16.05 -17.68
CA ASP A 102 32.72 15.85 -18.63
C ASP A 102 32.41 14.79 -19.69
N THR A 103 31.84 13.67 -19.24
CA THR A 103 31.54 12.49 -20.08
C THR A 103 30.07 12.10 -20.03
N PHE A 104 29.21 12.95 -19.47
CA PHE A 104 27.79 12.63 -19.34
C PHE A 104 26.91 13.88 -19.35
N ARG A 105 25.63 13.66 -19.65
CA ARG A 105 24.54 14.61 -19.45
C ARG A 105 23.49 13.99 -18.55
N LEU A 106 22.94 14.79 -17.65
CA LEU A 106 21.76 14.42 -16.87
C LEU A 106 20.61 15.33 -17.27
N SER A 107 19.41 14.77 -17.32
CA SER A 107 18.20 15.56 -17.42
C SER A 107 17.06 14.86 -16.70
N VAL A 108 15.96 15.57 -16.51
CA VAL A 108 14.72 14.99 -15.99
C VAL A 108 13.64 15.07 -17.03
N SER A 109 13.00 13.93 -17.29
CA SER A 109 11.94 13.81 -18.26
C SER A 109 10.97 12.72 -17.83
N GLN A 110 9.67 13.03 -17.82
CA GLN A 110 8.59 12.07 -17.54
C GLN A 110 8.79 11.29 -16.23
N GLY A 111 9.03 12.00 -15.12
CA GLY A 111 9.24 11.38 -13.80
C GLY A 111 10.50 10.51 -13.69
N LYS A 112 11.44 10.60 -14.65
CA LYS A 112 12.67 9.81 -14.70
C LYS A 112 13.90 10.71 -14.81
N LEU A 113 14.94 10.37 -14.08
CA LEU A 113 16.29 10.84 -14.33
C LEU A 113 16.83 10.15 -15.58
N VAL A 114 17.19 10.94 -16.59
CA VAL A 114 17.81 10.50 -17.83
C VAL A 114 19.31 10.71 -17.70
N ILE A 115 20.07 9.63 -17.74
CA ILE A 115 21.53 9.62 -17.67
C ILE A 115 22.03 9.26 -19.07
N ARG A 116 22.72 10.19 -19.74
CA ARG A 116 23.38 9.94 -21.03
C ARG A 116 24.88 9.92 -20.84
N VAL A 117 25.50 8.76 -20.96
CA VAL A 117 26.96 8.61 -20.90
C VAL A 117 27.51 8.67 -22.32
N ILE A 118 28.50 9.54 -22.56
CA ILE A 118 29.15 9.75 -23.85
C ILE A 118 30.39 8.84 -23.89
N GLU A 119 30.36 7.79 -24.71
CA GLU A 119 31.45 6.81 -24.78
C GLU A 119 32.61 7.27 -25.67
N SER A 120 32.31 8.00 -26.75
CA SER A 120 33.31 8.65 -27.59
C SER A 120 32.75 9.95 -28.18
N PRO A 121 33.43 11.10 -27.99
CA PRO A 121 33.03 12.36 -28.60
C PRO A 121 33.03 12.33 -30.14
N GLN A 122 33.74 11.37 -30.75
CA GLN A 122 33.95 11.29 -32.19
C GLN A 122 32.94 10.37 -32.90
N SER A 123 32.38 9.37 -32.22
CA SER A 123 31.41 8.41 -32.79
C SER A 123 29.95 8.78 -32.54
N CYS A 124 29.69 9.82 -31.73
CA CYS A 124 28.37 10.14 -31.19
C CYS A 124 27.66 8.96 -30.51
N SER A 125 28.39 7.92 -30.07
CA SER A 125 27.80 6.81 -29.33
C SER A 125 27.55 7.22 -27.88
N CYS A 126 26.30 7.09 -27.45
CA CYS A 126 25.90 7.35 -26.07
C CYS A 126 24.99 6.24 -25.55
N VAL A 127 25.15 5.92 -24.27
CA VAL A 127 24.26 5.00 -23.57
C VAL A 127 23.30 5.84 -22.74
N GLU A 128 22.01 5.78 -23.08
CA GLU A 128 20.95 6.41 -22.30
C GLU A 128 20.40 5.40 -21.29
N ARG A 129 20.32 5.83 -20.03
CA ARG A 129 19.69 5.09 -18.95
C ARG A 129 18.64 5.95 -18.28
N ARG A 130 17.46 5.38 -18.03
CA ARG A 130 16.35 6.07 -17.36
C ARG A 130 16.10 5.45 -15.99
N VAL A 131 16.13 6.28 -14.95
CA VAL A 131 15.94 5.86 -13.55
C VAL A 131 14.71 6.58 -13.02
N PRO A 132 13.66 5.86 -12.57
CA PRO A 132 12.51 6.50 -11.93
C PRO A 132 12.94 7.36 -10.75
N LEU A 133 12.49 8.61 -10.71
CA LEU A 133 12.87 9.54 -9.66
C LEU A 133 12.49 9.03 -8.27
N GLY A 134 11.30 8.43 -8.13
CA GLY A 134 10.84 7.84 -6.88
C GLY A 134 11.70 6.67 -6.38
N SER A 135 12.47 6.04 -7.27
CA SER A 135 13.38 4.95 -6.91
C SER A 135 14.73 5.43 -6.39
N ILE A 136 15.07 6.72 -6.53
CA ILE A 136 16.37 7.24 -6.09
C ILE A 136 16.39 7.31 -4.56
N LYS A 137 17.37 6.64 -3.97
CA LYS A 137 17.58 6.58 -2.52
C LYS A 137 18.64 7.56 -2.07
N ASP A 138 19.74 7.64 -2.81
CA ASP A 138 20.87 8.51 -2.47
C ASP A 138 21.77 8.70 -3.69
N ILE A 139 22.67 9.67 -3.61
CA ILE A 139 23.67 9.97 -4.63
C ILE A 139 25.02 10.08 -3.95
N ILE A 140 25.91 9.18 -4.34
CA ILE A 140 27.20 8.98 -3.69
C ILE A 140 28.33 9.36 -4.65
N CYS A 141 29.41 9.91 -4.10
CA CYS A 141 30.64 10.16 -4.84
C CYS A 141 31.77 9.38 -4.18
N SER A 142 32.49 8.56 -4.96
CA SER A 142 33.76 7.98 -4.52
C SER A 142 34.76 8.12 -5.66
N ASP A 143 36.00 8.50 -5.32
CA ASP A 143 37.10 8.64 -6.30
C ASP A 143 36.79 9.61 -7.46
N GLY A 144 35.98 10.63 -7.13
CA GLY A 144 35.49 11.65 -8.06
C GLY A 144 34.35 11.19 -8.97
N VAL A 145 33.91 9.92 -8.88
CA VAL A 145 32.84 9.35 -9.72
C VAL A 145 31.52 9.37 -8.96
N TRP A 146 30.53 10.04 -9.53
CA TRP A 146 29.17 10.07 -9.04
C TRP A 146 28.41 8.81 -9.40
N ARG A 147 27.60 8.31 -8.46
CA ARG A 147 26.71 7.16 -8.65
C ARG A 147 25.34 7.42 -8.01
N VAL A 148 24.29 6.93 -8.67
CA VAL A 148 22.93 6.92 -8.14
C VAL A 148 22.69 5.60 -7.44
N LYS A 149 22.27 5.63 -6.18
CA LYS A 149 21.80 4.47 -5.44
C LYS A 149 20.28 4.44 -5.47
N THR A 150 19.70 3.31 -5.84
CA THR A 150 18.24 3.13 -5.87
C THR A 150 17.74 2.37 -4.65
N LYS A 151 16.43 2.44 -4.40
CA LYS A 151 15.70 1.68 -3.38
C LYS A 151 15.62 0.18 -3.70
N TYR A 152 15.99 -0.22 -4.91
CA TYR A 152 16.11 -1.62 -5.32
C TYR A 152 17.52 -2.18 -5.09
N ASN A 153 18.37 -1.48 -4.32
CA ASN A 153 19.78 -1.80 -4.10
C ASN A 153 20.63 -1.81 -5.37
N GLU A 154 20.22 -1.06 -6.39
CA GLU A 154 21.03 -0.85 -7.58
C GLU A 154 21.95 0.36 -7.38
N VAL A 155 23.19 0.26 -7.88
CA VAL A 155 24.15 1.36 -7.92
C VAL A 155 24.52 1.63 -9.38
N ILE A 156 24.21 2.84 -9.85
CA ILE A 156 24.37 3.23 -11.25
C ILE A 156 25.46 4.29 -11.34
N SER A 157 26.58 3.96 -11.98
CA SER A 157 27.66 4.92 -12.24
C SER A 157 27.25 5.95 -13.29
N ILE A 158 27.49 7.23 -12.99
CA ILE A 158 27.23 8.34 -13.89
C ILE A 158 28.55 8.78 -14.56
N GLY A 159 29.51 9.28 -13.77
CA GLY A 159 30.76 9.85 -14.28
C GLY A 159 31.35 10.89 -13.32
N ARG A 160 32.41 11.58 -13.78
CA ARG A 160 33.07 12.67 -13.03
C ARG A 160 32.46 14.03 -13.38
N GLY A 161 32.23 14.86 -12.37
CA GLY A 161 31.70 16.20 -12.57
C GLY A 161 31.56 16.97 -11.24
N GLU A 162 31.69 18.29 -11.30
CA GLU A 162 31.51 19.17 -10.14
C GLU A 162 30.06 19.66 -10.04
N GLY A 163 29.56 19.89 -8.82
CA GLY A 163 28.21 20.45 -8.62
C GLY A 163 27.04 19.49 -8.87
N VAL A 164 27.29 18.18 -9.06
CA VAL A 164 26.23 17.18 -9.32
C VAL A 164 25.24 17.12 -8.16
N ARG A 165 25.73 17.07 -6.90
CA ARG A 165 24.86 17.01 -5.71
C ARG A 165 23.98 18.25 -5.59
N GLU A 166 24.54 19.43 -5.84
CA GLU A 166 23.82 20.70 -5.81
C GLU A 166 22.72 20.73 -6.88
N TRP A 167 23.02 20.27 -8.10
CA TRP A 167 22.02 20.15 -9.16
C TRP A 167 20.86 19.24 -8.77
N PHE A 168 21.16 18.06 -8.20
CA PHE A 168 20.13 17.16 -7.68
C PHE A 168 19.31 17.84 -6.58
N ARG A 169 19.94 18.49 -5.59
CA ARG A 169 19.24 19.14 -4.48
C ARG A 169 18.29 20.25 -4.94
N CYS A 170 18.74 21.08 -5.89
CA CYS A 170 17.95 22.17 -6.46
C CYS A 170 16.79 21.66 -7.33
N GLY A 171 17.00 20.54 -8.03
CA GLY A 171 16.01 19.95 -8.91
C GLY A 171 14.97 19.09 -8.20
N LEU A 172 15.39 18.16 -7.33
CA LEU A 172 14.57 17.06 -6.79
C LEU A 172 13.25 17.51 -6.17
N ARG A 173 13.25 18.62 -5.41
CA ARG A 173 12.04 19.11 -4.74
C ARG A 173 10.99 19.68 -5.71
N GLY A 174 11.42 20.11 -6.90
CA GLY A 174 10.55 20.68 -7.94
C GLY A 174 10.41 19.79 -9.16
N TRP A 175 11.00 18.60 -9.16
CA TRP A 175 10.89 17.68 -10.29
C TRP A 175 9.50 17.06 -10.36
N ASP A 176 8.97 17.05 -11.58
CA ASP A 176 7.65 16.53 -11.87
C ASP A 176 7.65 14.99 -11.78
N LEU A 177 7.30 14.49 -10.58
CA LEU A 177 7.06 13.08 -10.33
C LEU A 177 5.78 12.59 -11.03
N ASP A 178 4.79 13.47 -11.23
CA ASP A 178 3.52 13.13 -11.87
C ASP A 178 3.69 12.88 -13.38
N GLY A 179 4.69 13.48 -14.01
CA GLY A 179 5.05 13.24 -15.41
C GLY A 179 5.43 11.78 -15.73
N GLY A 180 5.66 10.94 -14.72
CA GLY A 180 5.86 9.51 -14.88
C GLY A 180 4.58 8.68 -15.02
N LEU A 181 3.41 9.25 -14.68
CA LEU A 181 2.13 8.55 -14.68
C LEU A 181 1.69 8.18 -16.10
N GLU A 182 1.43 6.89 -16.31
CA GLU A 182 0.91 6.39 -17.56
C GLU A 182 -0.61 6.61 -17.65
N ASP A 183 -1.12 6.75 -18.87
CA ASP A 183 -2.57 6.81 -19.11
C ASP A 183 -3.18 5.41 -18.99
N GLY A 184 -4.42 5.34 -18.51
CA GLY A 184 -5.14 4.09 -18.31
C GLY A 184 -6.63 4.29 -18.09
N GLU A 185 -7.33 3.20 -17.83
CA GLU A 185 -8.79 3.24 -17.62
C GLU A 185 -9.17 3.71 -16.21
N GLY A 186 -8.21 3.76 -15.27
CA GLY A 186 -8.48 4.10 -13.89
C GLY A 186 -9.19 2.97 -13.13
N CYS A 187 -9.08 1.71 -13.58
CA CYS A 187 -9.83 0.62 -12.95
C CYS A 187 -9.30 0.34 -11.55
N THR A 188 -10.20 0.26 -10.57
CA THR A 188 -9.86 -0.17 -9.20
C THR A 188 -10.19 -1.66 -9.05
N ALA A 189 -9.30 -2.43 -8.41
CA ALA A 189 -9.65 -3.77 -7.96
C ALA A 189 -10.64 -3.72 -6.80
N TYR A 190 -10.53 -2.68 -5.98
CA TYR A 190 -11.36 -2.46 -4.79
C TYR A 190 -12.60 -1.62 -5.10
N ASP A 191 -13.69 -2.32 -5.44
CA ASP A 191 -15.04 -1.76 -5.48
C ASP A 191 -15.74 -1.99 -4.14
N THR A 192 -15.99 -0.90 -3.40
CA THR A 192 -16.62 -0.93 -2.08
C THR A 192 -18.03 -1.49 -2.11
N ASP A 193 -18.75 -1.39 -3.22
CA ASP A 193 -20.14 -1.86 -3.28
C ASP A 193 -20.16 -3.37 -3.58
N ALA A 194 -19.35 -3.81 -4.55
CA ALA A 194 -19.30 -5.21 -4.97
C ALA A 194 -18.83 -6.19 -3.88
N PHE A 195 -17.85 -5.80 -3.04
CA PHE A 195 -17.31 -6.68 -2.00
C PHE A 195 -18.35 -6.97 -0.89
N TYR A 196 -19.07 -5.95 -0.43
CA TYR A 196 -19.97 -6.12 0.72
C TYR A 196 -21.38 -6.60 0.35
N LEU A 197 -21.83 -6.35 -0.89
CA LEU A 197 -22.98 -7.08 -1.46
C LEU A 197 -22.71 -8.61 -1.48
N LYS A 198 -21.46 -9.02 -1.70
CA LYS A 198 -21.05 -10.45 -1.73
C LYS A 198 -21.01 -11.08 -0.33
N CYS A 199 -20.74 -10.30 0.72
CA CYS A 199 -20.71 -10.82 2.09
C CYS A 199 -22.09 -11.26 2.61
N GLY A 200 -23.21 -10.79 2.03
CA GLY A 200 -24.56 -11.25 2.38
C GLY A 200 -25.00 -10.98 3.82
N VAL A 201 -24.22 -10.24 4.60
CA VAL A 201 -24.52 -9.91 6.00
C VAL A 201 -25.29 -8.60 6.04
N LEU A 202 -26.62 -8.69 6.14
CA LEU A 202 -27.57 -7.57 6.19
C LEU A 202 -27.27 -6.53 7.29
N GLU A 203 -26.44 -6.89 8.28
CA GLU A 203 -26.03 -6.00 9.36
C GLU A 203 -25.04 -4.92 8.92
N TYR A 204 -24.25 -5.14 7.86
CA TYR A 204 -23.18 -4.21 7.46
C TYR A 204 -23.52 -3.48 6.17
N THR A 205 -23.14 -2.20 6.10
CA THR A 205 -23.46 -1.35 4.95
C THR A 205 -22.33 -0.37 4.65
N VAL A 206 -22.21 0.00 3.37
CA VAL A 206 -21.30 1.04 2.91
C VAL A 206 -21.82 2.39 3.38
N ARG A 207 -20.97 3.16 4.06
CA ARG A 207 -21.26 4.50 4.58
C ARG A 207 -20.39 5.51 3.88
N ASN A 208 -20.97 6.62 3.43
CA ASN A 208 -20.30 7.78 2.85
C ASN A 208 -20.08 8.92 3.86
N TYR A 209 -19.96 8.60 5.15
CA TYR A 209 -19.86 9.61 6.21
C TYR A 209 -18.64 10.55 6.08
N ASN A 210 -17.60 10.12 5.36
CA ASN A 210 -16.36 10.86 5.10
C ASN A 210 -16.26 11.31 3.63
N GLU A 211 -17.37 11.47 2.90
CA GLU A 211 -17.36 11.85 1.48
C GLU A 211 -16.59 13.15 1.20
N GLY A 212 -16.65 14.10 2.14
CA GLY A 212 -15.90 15.37 2.10
C GLY A 212 -14.53 15.32 2.77
N PHE A 213 -14.07 14.15 3.24
CA PHE A 213 -12.82 13.98 3.98
C PHE A 213 -12.72 14.80 5.28
N ASP A 214 -13.86 15.20 5.85
CA ASP A 214 -13.95 16.08 7.02
C ASP A 214 -13.86 15.32 8.35
N LEU A 215 -14.25 14.04 8.37
CA LEU A 215 -14.05 13.19 9.54
C LEU A 215 -12.59 12.75 9.67
N CYS A 216 -11.97 12.35 8.56
CA CYS A 216 -10.55 12.03 8.51
C CYS A 216 -10.00 12.23 7.09
N ALA A 217 -9.02 13.14 6.96
CA ALA A 217 -8.45 13.52 5.67
C ALA A 217 -7.62 12.40 5.00
N THR A 218 -7.11 11.45 5.78
CA THR A 218 -6.20 10.39 5.33
C THR A 218 -6.91 9.05 5.09
N TYR A 219 -8.22 9.07 5.07
CA TYR A 219 -9.11 7.92 5.08
C TYR A 219 -10.01 8.01 3.84
N PRO A 220 -10.48 6.89 3.25
CA PRO A 220 -11.32 6.93 2.05
C PRO A 220 -12.65 7.66 2.29
N ARG A 221 -13.36 7.96 1.20
CA ARG A 221 -14.71 8.58 1.27
C ARG A 221 -15.77 7.65 1.86
N THR A 222 -15.61 6.36 1.60
CA THR A 222 -16.56 5.32 1.95
C THR A 222 -15.90 4.24 2.78
N PHE A 223 -16.67 3.69 3.73
CA PHE A 223 -16.24 2.63 4.65
C PHE A 223 -17.37 1.65 4.89
N VAL A 224 -17.06 0.53 5.52
CA VAL A 224 -18.09 -0.38 6.02
C VAL A 224 -18.20 -0.33 7.52
N LEU A 225 -19.46 -0.22 7.95
CA LEU A 225 -19.89 -0.13 9.33
C LEU A 225 -21.21 -0.90 9.51
N PRO A 226 -21.55 -1.30 10.73
CA PRO A 226 -22.89 -1.79 11.04
C PRO A 226 -23.96 -0.75 10.68
N SER A 227 -25.14 -1.23 10.29
CA SER A 227 -26.31 -0.40 9.94
C SER A 227 -26.81 0.43 11.13
N THR A 228 -26.48 0.03 12.36
CA THR A 228 -26.80 0.74 13.60
C THR A 228 -25.86 1.91 13.91
N VAL A 229 -24.69 1.98 13.26
CA VAL A 229 -23.71 3.05 13.52
C VAL A 229 -24.07 4.32 12.77
N THR A 230 -24.28 5.40 13.52
CA THR A 230 -24.57 6.74 12.97
C THR A 230 -23.30 7.53 12.69
N ARG A 231 -23.43 8.60 11.90
CA ARG A 231 -22.31 9.51 11.62
C ARG A 231 -21.81 10.21 12.88
N GLU A 232 -22.70 10.54 13.82
CA GLU A 232 -22.38 11.18 15.09
C GLU A 232 -21.51 10.27 15.97
N MET A 233 -21.82 8.96 16.01
CA MET A 233 -21.00 7.98 16.73
C MET A 233 -19.56 7.93 16.17
N ILE A 234 -19.42 7.95 14.84
CA ILE A 234 -18.12 7.99 14.19
C ILE A 234 -17.41 9.32 14.42
N PHE A 235 -18.13 10.44 14.37
CA PHE A 235 -17.57 11.75 14.69
C PHE A 235 -16.99 11.77 16.11
N GLU A 236 -17.75 11.35 17.12
CA GLU A 236 -17.26 11.28 18.50
C GLU A 236 -16.03 10.38 18.65
N SER A 237 -16.04 9.19 18.02
CA SER A 237 -14.90 8.28 18.00
C SER A 237 -13.67 8.92 17.34
N SER A 238 -13.84 9.62 16.21
CA SER A 238 -12.75 10.31 15.52
C SER A 238 -12.06 11.35 16.41
N GLN A 239 -12.80 12.06 17.27
CA GLN A 239 -12.23 13.10 18.16
C GLN A 239 -11.36 12.54 19.29
N VAL A 240 -11.45 11.24 19.57
CA VAL A 240 -10.70 10.57 20.64
C VAL A 240 -9.58 9.67 20.10
N ARG A 241 -9.45 9.54 18.78
CA ARG A 241 -8.47 8.69 18.08
C ARG A 241 -7.37 9.56 17.48
N TYR A 242 -6.13 9.08 17.48
CA TYR A 242 -5.03 9.82 16.84
C TYR A 242 -5.32 10.05 15.35
N LEU A 243 -4.96 11.24 14.86
CA LEU A 243 -5.17 11.67 13.47
C LEU A 243 -6.63 11.55 12.97
N ASN A 244 -7.59 11.48 13.90
CA ASN A 244 -9.01 11.26 13.63
C ASN A 244 -9.33 9.93 12.92
N ARG A 245 -8.42 8.96 12.99
CA ARG A 245 -8.55 7.67 12.30
C ARG A 245 -9.39 6.70 13.14
N PHE A 246 -10.70 6.87 13.00
CA PHE A 246 -11.74 6.11 13.70
C PHE A 246 -11.81 4.63 13.28
N PRO A 247 -12.42 3.75 14.09
CA PRO A 247 -12.56 2.34 13.74
C PRO A 247 -13.53 2.10 12.58
N PHE A 248 -13.11 1.28 11.61
CA PHE A 248 -13.98 0.77 10.55
C PHE A 248 -13.66 -0.68 10.18
N ILE A 249 -14.58 -1.34 9.49
CA ILE A 249 -14.49 -2.76 9.16
C ILE A 249 -13.65 -2.98 7.90
N VAL A 250 -12.70 -3.91 7.99
CA VAL A 250 -11.91 -4.39 6.85
C VAL A 250 -12.24 -5.82 6.45
N TYR A 251 -12.87 -6.61 7.32
CA TYR A 251 -13.31 -7.95 6.97
C TYR A 251 -14.52 -8.34 7.80
N VAL A 252 -15.44 -9.08 7.19
CA VAL A 252 -16.57 -9.71 7.87
C VAL A 252 -16.55 -11.19 7.50
N ASN A 253 -16.53 -12.03 8.52
CA ASN A 253 -16.61 -13.46 8.37
C ASN A 253 -18.08 -13.91 8.21
N THR A 254 -18.31 -15.09 7.65
CA THR A 254 -19.66 -15.64 7.44
C THR A 254 -20.42 -15.91 8.75
N ASN A 255 -19.69 -16.08 9.85
CA ASN A 255 -20.27 -16.20 11.20
C ASN A 255 -20.63 -14.84 11.84
N GLY A 256 -20.46 -13.73 11.13
CA GLY A 256 -20.79 -12.37 11.58
C GLY A 256 -19.67 -11.64 12.34
N THR A 257 -18.55 -12.32 12.65
CA THR A 257 -17.39 -11.64 13.26
C THR A 257 -16.74 -10.68 12.28
N ALA A 258 -16.13 -9.64 12.81
CA ALA A 258 -15.48 -8.63 11.99
C ALA A 258 -14.06 -8.33 12.46
N LEU A 259 -13.20 -8.01 11.49
CA LEU A 259 -11.92 -7.36 11.73
C LEU A 259 -12.10 -5.87 11.49
N TRP A 260 -11.79 -5.10 12.51
CA TRP A 260 -11.77 -3.65 12.52
C TRP A 260 -10.33 -3.14 12.55
N ARG A 261 -10.13 -1.95 12.00
CA ARG A 261 -8.87 -1.23 12.15
C ARG A 261 -9.12 0.21 12.56
N ALA A 262 -8.17 0.77 13.31
CA ALA A 262 -8.19 2.17 13.73
C ALA A 262 -6.78 2.68 14.04
N ALA A 263 -6.67 3.98 14.30
CA ALA A 263 -5.59 4.48 15.14
C ALA A 263 -5.91 4.27 16.63
N ALA A 264 -4.89 4.26 17.49
CA ALA A 264 -5.08 4.08 18.92
C ALA A 264 -5.90 5.23 19.55
N VAL A 265 -6.51 4.96 20.71
CA VAL A 265 -7.18 6.00 21.49
C VAL A 265 -6.13 6.92 22.11
N ILE A 266 -6.35 8.23 22.01
CA ILE A 266 -5.49 9.24 22.62
C ILE A 266 -5.45 9.02 24.13
N ARG A 267 -4.25 9.05 24.72
CA ARG A 267 -4.04 8.78 26.15
C ARG A 267 -4.97 9.61 27.03
N GLY A 268 -5.68 8.95 27.93
CA GLY A 268 -6.61 9.58 28.87
C GLY A 268 -8.02 9.84 28.30
N LYS A 269 -8.27 9.50 27.03
CA LYS A 269 -9.62 9.49 26.45
C LYS A 269 -10.19 8.06 26.44
N THR A 270 -11.47 7.94 26.14
CA THR A 270 -12.16 6.65 26.00
C THR A 270 -13.03 6.70 24.76
N ASP A 271 -12.86 5.71 23.88
CA ASP A 271 -13.76 5.53 22.75
C ASP A 271 -15.02 4.77 23.20
N ALA A 272 -16.17 5.42 23.05
CA ALA A 272 -17.45 4.85 23.43
C ALA A 272 -18.12 4.04 22.31
N LEU A 273 -17.53 3.98 21.10
CA LEU A 273 -18.14 3.41 19.91
C LEU A 273 -18.64 1.98 20.14
N PHE A 274 -17.76 1.06 20.54
CA PHE A 274 -18.12 -0.36 20.76
C PHE A 274 -19.13 -0.55 21.89
N ARG A 275 -19.01 0.24 22.96
CA ARG A 275 -19.99 0.24 24.07
C ARG A 275 -21.37 0.70 23.59
N LYS A 276 -21.44 1.76 22.78
CA LYS A 276 -22.70 2.26 22.20
C LYS A 276 -23.31 1.27 21.21
N MET A 277 -22.50 0.48 20.51
CA MET A 277 -22.96 -0.61 19.64
C MET A 277 -23.44 -1.85 20.42
N GLY A 278 -23.13 -1.96 21.73
CA GLY A 278 -23.40 -3.18 22.49
C GLY A 278 -22.60 -4.40 21.99
N LYS A 279 -21.50 -4.18 21.27
CA LYS A 279 -20.65 -5.25 20.72
C LYS A 279 -19.41 -5.46 21.59
N SER A 280 -19.13 -6.72 21.90
CA SER A 280 -17.86 -7.12 22.51
C SER A 280 -16.79 -7.18 21.42
N VAL A 281 -15.76 -6.35 21.53
CA VAL A 281 -14.64 -6.28 20.58
C VAL A 281 -13.33 -6.37 21.35
N GLN A 282 -12.46 -7.28 20.94
CA GLN A 282 -11.11 -7.41 21.49
C GLN A 282 -10.17 -6.47 20.75
N ILE A 283 -9.50 -5.59 21.50
CA ILE A 283 -8.61 -4.58 20.94
C ILE A 283 -7.17 -5.08 21.07
N PHE A 284 -6.47 -5.15 19.94
CA PHE A 284 -5.06 -5.48 19.86
C PHE A 284 -4.26 -4.23 19.49
N GLU A 285 -3.58 -3.66 20.49
CA GLU A 285 -2.56 -2.64 20.27
C GLU A 285 -1.32 -3.32 19.68
N LEU A 286 -1.08 -3.11 18.39
CA LEU A 286 0.01 -3.75 17.67
C LEU A 286 1.37 -3.19 18.07
N THR A 287 1.45 -1.89 18.36
CA THR A 287 2.70 -1.19 18.67
C THR A 287 2.53 -0.40 19.95
N GLY A 288 3.57 -0.30 20.77
CA GLY A 288 3.51 0.42 22.04
C GLY A 288 4.38 -0.27 23.08
N LYS A 289 4.21 0.10 24.35
CA LYS A 289 4.97 -0.52 25.45
C LYS A 289 4.72 -2.03 25.54
N ASP A 290 3.47 -2.43 25.34
CA ASP A 290 3.02 -3.82 25.41
C ASP A 290 2.59 -4.35 24.01
N GLY A 291 3.03 -3.66 22.94
CA GLY A 291 2.66 -3.97 21.57
C GLY A 291 3.19 -5.34 21.12
N ILE A 292 2.31 -6.13 20.50
CA ILE A 292 2.65 -7.50 20.07
C ILE A 292 3.45 -7.54 18.75
N ALA A 293 3.35 -6.48 17.95
CA ALA A 293 4.01 -6.34 16.66
C ALA A 293 5.22 -5.39 16.75
N PRO A 294 6.13 -5.46 15.77
CA PRO A 294 7.29 -4.57 15.73
C PRO A 294 6.92 -3.11 15.48
N SER A 295 7.63 -2.17 16.11
CA SER A 295 7.49 -0.74 15.81
C SER A 295 8.10 -0.38 14.46
N THR A 296 7.61 0.69 13.81
CA THR A 296 8.18 1.21 12.56
C THR A 296 9.68 1.49 12.68
N GLN A 297 10.13 2.11 13.78
CA GLN A 297 11.56 2.33 14.02
C GLN A 297 12.34 1.02 14.02
N LYS A 298 11.81 -0.02 14.69
CA LYS A 298 12.50 -1.30 14.75
C LYS A 298 12.55 -2.00 13.39
N ILE A 299 11.51 -1.83 12.57
CA ILE A 299 11.48 -2.30 11.18
C ILE A 299 12.54 -1.57 10.35
N GLU A 300 12.67 -0.24 10.48
CA GLU A 300 13.71 0.57 9.81
C GLU A 300 15.12 0.07 10.13
N GLU A 301 15.41 -0.14 11.43
CA GLU A 301 16.71 -0.61 11.91
C GLU A 301 17.05 -2.00 11.36
N ASP A 302 16.18 -2.98 11.58
CA ASP A 302 16.45 -4.37 11.17
C ASP A 302 16.51 -4.51 9.64
N TYR A 303 15.68 -3.74 8.91
CA TYR A 303 15.75 -3.69 7.45
C TYR A 303 17.08 -3.12 6.95
N THR A 304 17.54 -2.02 7.53
CA THR A 304 18.82 -1.39 7.15
C THR A 304 20.00 -2.34 7.39
N ILE A 305 20.00 -3.01 8.55
CA ILE A 305 21.02 -4.01 8.87
C ILE A 305 20.96 -5.15 7.86
N TYR A 306 19.77 -5.71 7.60
CA TYR A 306 19.55 -6.80 6.65
C TYR A 306 20.04 -6.46 5.25
N ILE A 307 19.68 -5.30 4.71
CA ILE A 307 20.11 -4.87 3.37
C ILE A 307 21.63 -4.71 3.28
N SER A 308 22.30 -4.26 4.33
CA SER A 308 23.78 -4.20 4.34
C SER A 308 24.42 -5.59 4.38
N GLN A 309 23.80 -6.50 5.13
CA GLN A 309 24.30 -7.83 5.45
C GLN A 309 24.08 -8.86 4.34
N ILE A 310 22.98 -8.75 3.60
CA ILE A 310 22.64 -9.66 2.51
C ILE A 310 23.59 -9.51 1.30
N GLN A 311 24.32 -8.39 1.20
CA GLN A 311 25.29 -8.17 0.12
C GLN A 311 26.57 -9.00 0.28
N ASP A 312 26.88 -9.45 1.50
CA ASP A 312 27.97 -10.39 1.78
C ASP A 312 27.48 -11.82 1.54
N THR A 313 27.64 -12.28 0.31
CA THR A 313 27.11 -13.55 -0.17
C THR A 313 27.82 -14.77 0.43
N GLU A 314 29.09 -14.62 0.87
CA GLU A 314 29.85 -15.70 1.49
C GLU A 314 29.29 -16.05 2.89
N ASN A 315 28.81 -15.05 3.62
CA ASN A 315 28.26 -15.21 4.97
C ASN A 315 26.76 -14.99 5.06
N ILE A 316 26.05 -15.03 3.93
CA ILE A 316 24.65 -14.60 3.81
C ILE A 316 23.73 -15.22 4.87
N LYS A 317 23.84 -16.55 5.10
CA LYS A 317 23.01 -17.26 6.07
C LYS A 317 23.18 -16.70 7.48
N ARG A 318 24.43 -16.64 7.96
CA ARG A 318 24.78 -16.14 9.29
C ARG A 318 24.40 -14.68 9.48
N ASN A 319 24.61 -13.86 8.45
CA ASN A 319 24.35 -12.44 8.50
C ASN A 319 22.84 -12.18 8.52
N VAL A 320 22.08 -12.79 7.61
CA VAL A 320 20.61 -12.68 7.55
C VAL A 320 19.94 -13.09 8.87
N GLU A 321 20.37 -14.20 9.49
CA GLU A 321 19.84 -14.64 10.79
C GLU A 321 20.06 -13.59 11.90
N ARG A 322 21.17 -12.85 11.87
CA ARG A 322 21.52 -11.84 12.89
C ARG A 322 20.88 -10.47 12.63
N SER A 323 20.37 -10.21 11.42
CA SER A 323 19.79 -8.92 11.04
C SER A 323 18.49 -8.56 11.76
N GLY A 324 17.77 -9.55 12.30
CA GLY A 324 16.43 -9.37 12.90
C GLY A 324 15.28 -9.32 11.88
N TRP A 325 15.55 -9.18 10.57
CA TRP A 325 14.51 -9.09 9.54
C TRP A 325 13.63 -10.34 9.44
N LEU A 326 14.23 -11.54 9.48
CA LEU A 326 13.47 -12.80 9.48
C LEU A 326 12.58 -12.94 10.72
N ARG A 327 13.06 -12.46 11.87
CA ARG A 327 12.26 -12.43 13.10
C ARG A 327 11.08 -11.47 12.98
N MET A 328 11.22 -10.40 12.20
CA MET A 328 10.11 -9.48 11.89
C MET A 328 9.00 -10.17 11.12
N ILE A 329 9.36 -10.85 10.03
CA ILE A 329 8.44 -11.59 9.16
C ILE A 329 7.74 -12.69 9.97
N SER A 330 8.52 -13.45 10.76
CA SER A 330 8.04 -14.49 11.68
C SER A 330 6.97 -13.96 12.63
N LYS A 331 7.22 -12.80 13.28
CA LYS A 331 6.25 -12.17 14.18
C LYS A 331 4.97 -11.77 13.46
N VAL A 332 5.08 -11.10 12.30
CA VAL A 332 3.91 -10.68 11.51
C VAL A 332 3.04 -11.86 11.13
N ILE A 333 3.63 -12.95 10.62
CA ILE A 333 2.89 -14.16 10.24
C ILE A 333 2.22 -14.79 11.46
N THR A 334 2.96 -14.90 12.58
CA THR A 334 2.45 -15.50 13.83
C THR A 334 1.25 -14.73 14.38
N ILE A 335 1.35 -13.40 14.48
CA ILE A 335 0.27 -12.55 14.99
C ILE A 335 -0.94 -12.60 14.08
N SER A 336 -0.73 -12.52 12.76
CA SER A 336 -1.82 -12.56 11.78
C SER A 336 -2.54 -13.91 11.81
N ASN A 337 -1.80 -15.01 11.95
CA ASN A 337 -2.37 -16.35 12.10
C ASN A 337 -3.18 -16.50 13.40
N HIS A 338 -2.72 -15.85 14.49
CA HIS A 338 -3.47 -15.81 15.74
C HIS A 338 -4.78 -15.02 15.61
N ILE A 339 -4.74 -13.82 15.01
CA ILE A 339 -5.95 -13.01 14.76
C ILE A 339 -6.94 -13.77 13.87
N ARG A 340 -6.46 -14.44 12.80
CA ARG A 340 -7.30 -15.33 11.97
C ARG A 340 -8.00 -16.38 12.81
N TYR A 341 -7.27 -17.06 13.68
CA TYR A 341 -7.82 -18.10 14.55
C TYR A 341 -8.94 -17.55 15.46
N LEU A 342 -8.76 -16.38 16.06
CA LEU A 342 -9.77 -15.76 16.91
C LEU A 342 -11.02 -15.34 16.12
N LEU A 343 -10.85 -14.76 14.93
CA LEU A 343 -11.97 -14.44 14.01
C LEU A 343 -12.79 -15.69 13.66
N GLN A 344 -12.10 -16.82 13.41
CA GLN A 344 -12.74 -18.12 13.15
C GLN A 344 -13.45 -18.69 14.38
N LYS A 345 -12.99 -18.36 15.59
CA LYS A 345 -13.60 -18.78 16.86
C LYS A 345 -14.86 -18.01 17.25
N GLY A 346 -15.22 -16.95 16.53
CA GLY A 346 -16.40 -16.15 16.85
C GLY A 346 -16.09 -14.82 17.54
N GLU A 347 -14.83 -14.39 17.55
CA GLU A 347 -14.42 -13.15 18.20
C GLU A 347 -14.32 -12.00 17.20
N THR A 348 -14.85 -10.83 17.55
CA THR A 348 -14.68 -9.59 16.77
C THR A 348 -13.46 -8.85 17.30
N ILE A 349 -12.60 -8.40 16.39
CA ILE A 349 -11.28 -7.87 16.72
C ILE A 349 -11.12 -6.47 16.14
N GLU A 350 -10.51 -5.57 16.91
CA GLU A 350 -9.92 -4.33 16.43
C GLU A 350 -8.41 -4.43 16.51
N ILE A 351 -7.71 -4.11 15.41
CA ILE A 351 -6.27 -3.90 15.40
C ILE A 351 -5.95 -2.41 15.30
N GLU A 352 -5.05 -1.94 16.16
CA GLU A 352 -4.68 -0.53 16.20
C GLU A 352 -3.18 -0.31 16.42
N SER A 353 -2.71 0.84 15.97
CA SER A 353 -1.39 1.40 16.29
C SER A 353 -1.58 2.91 16.49
N GLU A 354 -0.56 3.61 16.98
CA GLU A 354 -0.66 5.06 17.22
C GLU A 354 -1.26 5.83 16.03
N GLU A 355 -0.78 5.60 14.81
CA GLU A 355 -1.32 6.27 13.62
C GLU A 355 -2.36 5.44 12.85
N GLY A 356 -2.57 4.16 13.16
CA GLY A 356 -3.50 3.31 12.41
C GLY A 356 -3.16 3.10 10.93
N LYS A 357 -1.88 3.25 10.57
CA LYS A 357 -1.28 2.93 9.25
C LYS A 357 0.04 2.17 9.45
N GLY A 358 0.67 1.74 8.34
CA GLY A 358 1.95 1.01 8.38
C GLY A 358 1.76 -0.39 8.94
N VAL A 359 2.16 -0.64 10.19
CA VAL A 359 2.10 -1.96 10.84
C VAL A 359 0.67 -2.53 10.88
N VAL A 360 -0.35 -1.68 11.10
CA VAL A 360 -1.77 -2.10 11.01
C VAL A 360 -2.11 -2.60 9.60
N SER A 361 -1.64 -1.91 8.56
CA SER A 361 -1.82 -2.33 7.17
C SER A 361 -1.10 -3.65 6.88
N VAL A 362 0.10 -3.86 7.44
CA VAL A 362 0.85 -5.12 7.32
C VAL A 362 0.05 -6.28 7.90
N VAL A 363 -0.34 -6.20 9.17
CA VAL A 363 -1.05 -7.29 9.87
C VAL A 363 -2.42 -7.52 9.23
N SER A 364 -3.17 -6.45 8.95
CA SER A 364 -4.48 -6.53 8.26
C SER A 364 -4.35 -7.29 6.94
N SER A 365 -3.41 -6.91 6.07
CA SER A 365 -3.21 -7.55 4.77
C SER A 365 -2.93 -9.05 4.89
N VAL A 366 -2.05 -9.43 5.83
CA VAL A 366 -1.71 -10.85 6.05
C VAL A 366 -2.90 -11.62 6.60
N VAL A 367 -3.69 -11.05 7.52
CA VAL A 367 -4.94 -11.69 7.99
C VAL A 367 -5.90 -11.93 6.82
N LEU A 368 -6.09 -10.94 5.93
CA LEU A 368 -6.96 -11.06 4.76
C LEU A 368 -6.51 -12.21 3.84
N PHE A 369 -5.21 -12.29 3.53
CA PHE A 369 -4.66 -13.40 2.73
C PHE A 369 -4.86 -14.76 3.38
N LEU A 370 -4.84 -14.82 4.72
CA LEU A 370 -4.95 -16.08 5.44
C LEU A 370 -6.40 -16.56 5.65
N ILE A 371 -7.37 -15.65 5.69
CA ILE A 371 -8.74 -15.95 6.12
C ILE A 371 -9.71 -16.21 4.98
N ASP A 372 -9.51 -15.59 3.80
CA ASP A 372 -10.46 -15.65 2.69
C ASP A 372 -9.73 -15.88 1.34
N SER A 373 -10.21 -16.87 0.57
CA SER A 373 -9.64 -17.23 -0.73
C SER A 373 -9.83 -16.15 -1.80
N HIS A 374 -10.80 -15.26 -1.65
CA HIS A 374 -10.96 -14.09 -2.52
C HIS A 374 -9.66 -13.27 -2.59
N TYR A 375 -9.04 -13.00 -1.44
CA TYR A 375 -7.80 -12.22 -1.36
C TYR A 375 -6.55 -12.96 -1.86
N ARG A 376 -6.69 -14.24 -2.23
CA ARG A 376 -5.60 -15.05 -2.80
C ARG A 376 -5.61 -15.05 -4.33
N THR A 377 -6.63 -14.47 -4.94
CA THR A 377 -6.69 -14.18 -6.38
C THR A 377 -5.80 -12.98 -6.74
N ILE A 378 -5.41 -12.83 -8.00
CA ILE A 378 -4.65 -11.66 -8.48
C ILE A 378 -5.43 -10.37 -8.20
N LYS A 379 -6.74 -10.36 -8.51
CA LYS A 379 -7.61 -9.22 -8.20
C LYS A 379 -7.66 -8.95 -6.70
N GLY A 380 -7.80 -10.00 -5.89
CA GLY A 380 -7.85 -9.90 -4.44
C GLY A 380 -6.57 -9.35 -3.80
N VAL A 381 -5.40 -9.72 -4.32
CA VAL A 381 -4.11 -9.16 -3.86
C VAL A 381 -4.03 -7.66 -4.16
N VAL A 382 -4.43 -7.25 -5.36
CA VAL A 382 -4.46 -5.82 -5.73
C VAL A 382 -5.51 -5.07 -4.91
N GLU A 383 -6.65 -5.68 -4.63
CA GLU A 383 -7.69 -5.14 -3.76
C GLU A 383 -7.16 -4.88 -2.34
N VAL A 384 -6.39 -5.81 -1.76
CA VAL A 384 -5.73 -5.60 -0.45
C VAL A 384 -4.76 -4.42 -0.51
N ILE A 385 -3.97 -4.28 -1.58
CA ILE A 385 -3.04 -3.14 -1.74
C ILE A 385 -3.81 -1.81 -1.82
N GLU A 386 -4.87 -1.74 -2.62
CA GLU A 386 -5.67 -0.53 -2.73
C GLU A 386 -6.39 -0.20 -1.42
N LYS A 387 -7.03 -1.20 -0.81
CA LYS A 387 -7.87 -1.06 0.39
C LYS A 387 -7.06 -0.82 1.66
N GLU A 388 -6.03 -1.62 1.92
CA GLU A 388 -5.28 -1.57 3.19
C GLU A 388 -4.09 -0.63 3.17
N TRP A 389 -3.69 -0.09 2.00
CA TRP A 389 -2.54 0.80 1.89
C TRP A 389 -2.88 2.13 1.23
N SER A 390 -3.25 2.11 -0.05
CA SER A 390 -3.41 3.32 -0.84
C SER A 390 -4.57 4.18 -0.31
N LYS A 391 -5.78 3.62 -0.22
CA LYS A 391 -6.99 4.37 0.15
C LYS A 391 -7.00 4.82 1.61
N VAL A 392 -6.43 4.02 2.52
CA VAL A 392 -6.34 4.32 3.96
C VAL A 392 -5.14 5.21 4.31
N GLY A 393 -4.44 5.73 3.32
CA GLY A 393 -3.46 6.80 3.50
C GLY A 393 -2.11 6.35 4.05
N TYR A 394 -1.58 5.22 3.56
CA TYR A 394 -0.14 4.98 3.65
C TYR A 394 0.59 5.97 2.75
N SER A 395 1.64 6.60 3.27
CA SER A 395 2.30 7.75 2.65
C SER A 395 3.21 7.38 1.47
N PHE A 396 2.68 6.73 0.43
CA PHE A 396 3.49 6.31 -0.72
C PHE A 396 4.07 7.51 -1.49
N GLY A 397 3.38 8.65 -1.53
CA GLY A 397 3.86 9.86 -2.19
C GLY A 397 5.14 10.39 -1.54
N GLU A 398 5.13 10.59 -0.23
CA GLU A 398 6.31 10.97 0.54
C GLU A 398 7.44 9.94 0.35
N ARG A 399 7.10 8.64 0.42
CA ARG A 399 8.06 7.55 0.18
C ARG A 399 8.59 7.55 -1.25
N ASN A 400 7.88 8.09 -2.22
CA ASN A 400 8.32 8.31 -3.60
C ASN A 400 9.02 9.66 -3.84
N GLY A 401 9.25 10.46 -2.79
CA GLY A 401 9.94 11.74 -2.90
C GLY A 401 9.03 12.93 -3.23
N LYS A 402 7.70 12.79 -3.16
CA LYS A 402 6.81 13.95 -3.29
C LYS A 402 7.01 14.87 -2.10
N GLY A 403 7.37 16.13 -2.37
CA GLY A 403 7.58 17.15 -1.35
C GLY A 403 8.82 16.95 -0.46
N VAL A 404 9.62 15.90 -0.69
CA VAL A 404 10.81 15.58 0.13
C VAL A 404 11.99 15.16 -0.75
N GLU A 405 13.21 15.49 -0.31
CA GLU A 405 14.43 15.03 -0.96
C GLU A 405 14.64 13.55 -0.61
N PHE A 406 14.76 12.69 -1.63
CA PHE A 406 14.93 11.23 -1.50
C PHE A 406 14.03 10.61 -0.43
N GLY A 407 12.74 10.46 -0.74
CA GLY A 407 11.78 9.83 0.16
C GLY A 407 12.29 8.51 0.74
N LYS A 408 12.02 8.26 2.04
CA LYS A 408 12.37 6.99 2.68
C LYS A 408 11.75 5.80 1.94
N GLU A 409 12.33 4.61 2.11
CA GLU A 409 11.74 3.38 1.58
C GLU A 409 10.42 3.03 2.28
N ALA A 410 9.46 2.50 1.53
CA ALA A 410 8.20 1.97 2.03
C ALA A 410 8.40 0.59 2.70
N ILE A 411 9.23 0.55 3.75
CA ILE A 411 9.69 -0.70 4.38
C ILE A 411 8.55 -1.55 4.94
N GLU A 412 7.44 -0.96 5.42
CA GLU A 412 6.31 -1.74 5.91
C GLU A 412 5.60 -2.43 4.75
N PHE A 413 5.51 -1.76 3.60
CA PHE A 413 4.99 -2.37 2.39
C PHE A 413 5.90 -3.51 1.91
N VAL A 414 7.23 -3.30 1.95
CA VAL A 414 8.23 -4.36 1.66
C VAL A 414 8.06 -5.54 2.62
N LEU A 415 7.82 -5.29 3.92
CA LEU A 415 7.56 -6.34 4.91
C LEU A 415 6.29 -7.13 4.57
N MET A 416 5.20 -6.46 4.19
CA MET A 416 3.96 -7.12 3.76
C MET A 416 4.18 -7.99 2.52
N MET A 417 4.88 -7.45 1.51
CA MET A 417 5.18 -8.19 0.28
C MET A 417 6.09 -9.40 0.54
N GLN A 418 7.06 -9.27 1.44
CA GLN A 418 7.91 -10.39 1.88
C GLN A 418 7.11 -11.44 2.67
N SER A 419 6.14 -11.02 3.50
CA SER A 419 5.22 -11.95 4.18
C SER A 419 4.34 -12.69 3.17
N LEU A 420 3.82 -12.00 2.15
CA LEU A 420 3.07 -12.65 1.06
C LEU A 420 3.94 -13.63 0.27
N TYR A 421 5.17 -13.25 -0.07
CA TYR A 421 6.15 -14.16 -0.71
C TYR A 421 6.40 -15.42 0.13
N THR A 422 6.54 -15.26 1.45
CA THR A 422 6.69 -16.39 2.38
C THR A 422 5.47 -17.31 2.33
N LEU A 423 4.25 -16.77 2.41
CA LEU A 423 3.03 -17.56 2.32
C LEU A 423 2.90 -18.29 0.98
N LEU A 424 3.30 -17.63 -0.12
CA LEU A 424 3.32 -18.19 -1.47
C LEU A 424 4.25 -19.41 -1.57
N LYS A 425 5.46 -19.32 -1.00
CA LYS A 425 6.42 -20.43 -0.99
C LYS A 425 5.99 -21.58 -0.08
N GLN A 426 5.38 -21.28 1.06
CA GLN A 426 4.80 -22.29 1.95
C GLN A 426 3.58 -22.98 1.35
N ASN A 427 2.89 -22.35 0.38
CA ASN A 427 1.64 -22.84 -0.22
C ASN A 427 1.67 -22.74 -1.76
N PRO A 428 2.29 -23.71 -2.46
CA PRO A 428 2.48 -23.65 -3.92
C PRO A 428 1.19 -23.53 -4.76
N SER A 429 0.05 -24.06 -4.28
CA SER A 429 -1.26 -23.91 -4.91
C SER A 429 -2.15 -22.86 -4.24
N GLY A 430 -1.63 -22.16 -3.22
CA GLY A 430 -2.40 -21.32 -2.32
C GLY A 430 -2.86 -19.99 -2.90
N PHE A 431 -2.15 -19.48 -3.92
CA PHE A 431 -2.31 -18.14 -4.47
C PHE A 431 -2.28 -18.17 -6.00
N GLU A 432 -3.12 -17.34 -6.61
CA GLU A 432 -3.21 -17.17 -8.07
C GLU A 432 -2.04 -16.35 -8.61
N ILE A 433 -1.57 -15.35 -7.85
CA ILE A 433 -0.39 -14.57 -8.23
C ILE A 433 0.87 -15.39 -7.96
N ASN A 434 1.80 -15.41 -8.92
CA ASN A 434 3.10 -16.08 -8.77
C ASN A 434 4.19 -15.08 -8.32
N GLU A 435 5.42 -15.58 -8.13
CA GLU A 435 6.57 -14.75 -7.73
C GLU A 435 6.88 -13.61 -8.71
N ASN A 436 6.72 -13.83 -10.02
CA ASN A 436 6.90 -12.79 -11.03
C ASN A 436 5.84 -11.68 -10.89
N GLY A 437 4.62 -12.02 -10.46
CA GLY A 437 3.61 -11.03 -10.11
C GLY A 437 4.03 -10.13 -8.94
N LEU A 438 4.67 -10.69 -7.92
CA LEU A 438 5.23 -9.91 -6.81
C LEU A 438 6.38 -9.00 -7.29
N ASP A 439 7.27 -9.51 -8.14
CA ASP A 439 8.36 -8.72 -8.73
C ASP A 439 7.83 -7.53 -9.56
N VAL A 440 6.73 -7.71 -10.29
CA VAL A 440 6.05 -6.65 -11.03
C VAL A 440 5.49 -5.59 -10.07
N ILE A 441 4.79 -5.98 -9.01
CA ILE A 441 4.26 -5.04 -8.00
C ILE A 441 5.41 -4.22 -7.39
N MET A 442 6.50 -4.88 -7.01
CA MET A 442 7.68 -4.22 -6.44
C MET A 442 8.34 -3.27 -7.44
N ALA A 443 8.42 -3.64 -8.73
CA ALA A 443 8.94 -2.76 -9.78
C ALA A 443 8.08 -1.50 -9.99
N LEU A 444 6.75 -1.61 -9.81
CA LEU A 444 5.84 -0.49 -9.96
C LEU A 444 5.86 0.47 -8.75
N LEU A 445 6.19 -0.02 -7.55
CA LEU A 445 6.17 0.73 -6.29
C LEU A 445 6.87 2.10 -6.37
N TYR A 446 8.06 2.16 -7.00
CA TYR A 446 8.84 3.38 -7.14
C TYR A 446 8.99 3.85 -8.60
N SER A 447 8.20 3.27 -9.52
CA SER A 447 8.31 3.54 -10.97
C SER A 447 7.77 4.91 -11.39
N GLY A 448 6.83 5.46 -10.62
CA GLY A 448 6.03 6.61 -11.01
C GLY A 448 4.92 6.31 -12.03
N ALA A 449 4.80 5.06 -12.51
CA ALA A 449 3.93 4.72 -13.64
C ALA A 449 2.45 4.57 -13.28
N VAL A 450 2.13 4.22 -12.03
CA VAL A 450 0.76 3.92 -11.59
C VAL A 450 0.33 4.79 -10.41
N THR A 451 -0.93 5.20 -10.41
CA THR A 451 -1.50 6.09 -9.39
C THR A 451 -1.56 5.46 -7.99
N THR A 452 -1.71 4.13 -7.91
CA THR A 452 -1.87 3.39 -6.65
C THR A 452 -0.76 3.65 -5.62
N PHE A 453 0.47 3.91 -6.08
CA PHE A 453 1.64 4.17 -5.24
C PHE A 453 2.12 5.62 -5.28
N MET A 454 1.36 6.55 -5.86
CA MET A 454 1.88 7.90 -6.11
C MET A 454 1.51 8.93 -5.05
N TYR A 455 0.47 8.72 -4.26
CA TYR A 455 -0.04 9.73 -3.32
C TYR A 455 -0.15 9.18 -1.91
N ASP A 456 -0.29 10.09 -0.94
CA ASP A 456 -0.32 9.75 0.47
C ASP A 456 -1.71 9.40 0.99
N CYS A 457 -2.77 9.71 0.23
CA CYS A 457 -4.14 9.35 0.57
C CYS A 457 -5.11 9.41 -0.63
N ASP A 458 -6.32 8.87 -0.44
CA ASP A 458 -7.40 8.88 -1.44
C ASP A 458 -7.79 10.30 -1.89
N LYS A 459 -7.76 11.27 -0.97
CA LYS A 459 -8.07 12.68 -1.25
C LYS A 459 -7.10 13.29 -2.27
N ASP A 460 -5.81 13.10 -2.05
CA ASP A 460 -4.76 13.66 -2.91
C ASP A 460 -4.78 13.00 -4.28
N CYS A 461 -4.94 11.66 -4.32
CA CYS A 461 -5.03 10.94 -5.58
C CYS A 461 -6.23 11.43 -6.40
N ARG A 462 -7.44 11.53 -5.85
CA ARG A 462 -8.63 11.95 -6.63
C ARG A 462 -8.51 13.32 -7.29
N THR A 463 -7.69 14.21 -6.74
CA THR A 463 -7.47 15.54 -7.29
C THR A 463 -6.65 15.49 -8.60
N ILE A 464 -5.82 14.46 -8.79
CA ILE A 464 -4.79 14.40 -9.83
C ILE A 464 -4.91 13.13 -10.72
N CYS A 465 -5.46 12.04 -10.19
CA CYS A 465 -5.37 10.68 -10.70
C CYS A 465 -6.29 10.32 -11.88
N GLY A 466 -7.27 11.15 -12.27
CA GLY A 466 -8.22 10.96 -13.39
C GLY A 466 -8.21 9.62 -14.16
N ASN A 467 -8.05 9.68 -15.50
CA ASN A 467 -7.88 8.51 -16.38
C ASN A 467 -6.41 8.04 -16.42
N LYS A 468 -5.77 7.95 -15.25
CA LYS A 468 -4.39 7.46 -15.14
C LYS A 468 -4.39 6.00 -14.75
N LYS A 469 -3.36 5.30 -15.19
CA LYS A 469 -3.19 3.87 -14.98
C LYS A 469 -3.09 3.54 -13.51
N THR A 470 -3.91 2.61 -13.04
CA THR A 470 -3.79 2.04 -11.70
C THR A 470 -2.86 0.82 -11.70
N LEU A 471 -2.52 0.31 -10.52
CA LEU A 471 -1.88 -1.00 -10.38
C LEU A 471 -2.71 -2.11 -11.03
N TYR A 472 -4.04 -2.07 -10.87
CA TYR A 472 -4.92 -3.08 -11.44
C TYR A 472 -4.95 -3.03 -12.97
N ASP A 473 -4.95 -1.84 -13.57
CA ASP A 473 -4.85 -1.66 -15.02
C ASP A 473 -3.58 -2.30 -15.60
N ASP A 474 -2.45 -2.15 -14.91
CA ASP A 474 -1.19 -2.75 -15.34
C ASP A 474 -1.21 -4.27 -15.19
N ILE A 475 -1.61 -4.76 -14.02
CA ILE A 475 -1.53 -6.18 -13.66
C ILE A 475 -2.53 -7.03 -14.46
N LYS A 476 -3.76 -6.55 -14.69
CA LYS A 476 -4.81 -7.33 -15.38
C LYS A 476 -4.44 -7.75 -16.81
N THR A 477 -3.45 -7.08 -17.41
CA THR A 477 -3.01 -7.34 -18.80
C THR A 477 -1.81 -8.29 -18.90
N LYS A 478 -1.17 -8.65 -17.78
CA LYS A 478 0.04 -9.48 -17.79
C LYS A 478 -0.31 -10.95 -17.66
N GLY A 479 0.03 -11.76 -18.66
CA GLY A 479 -0.21 -13.21 -18.62
C GLY A 479 0.79 -14.00 -17.75
N SER A 480 2.03 -13.52 -17.61
CA SER A 480 3.13 -14.28 -16.97
C SER A 480 3.14 -14.22 -15.43
N ILE A 481 2.07 -13.72 -14.81
CA ILE A 481 1.97 -13.52 -13.36
C ILE A 481 1.01 -14.52 -12.68
N THR A 482 0.34 -15.36 -13.48
CA THR A 482 -0.61 -16.36 -12.98
C THR A 482 0.12 -17.65 -12.60
N ASN A 483 -0.33 -18.26 -11.51
CA ASN A 483 0.06 -19.58 -11.04
C ASN A 483 -0.94 -20.62 -11.57
N GLU A 484 -0.50 -21.49 -12.47
CA GLU A 484 -1.34 -22.53 -13.07
C GLU A 484 -1.82 -23.59 -12.06
N PHE A 485 -1.15 -23.71 -10.91
CA PHE A 485 -1.50 -24.66 -9.85
C PHE A 485 -2.45 -24.08 -8.80
N PHE A 486 -2.97 -22.86 -9.01
CA PHE A 486 -3.85 -22.22 -8.05
C PHE A 486 -5.14 -23.01 -7.82
N ASP A 487 -5.41 -23.33 -6.57
CA ASP A 487 -6.65 -23.92 -6.11
C ASP A 487 -7.30 -22.99 -5.08
N VAL A 488 -8.46 -22.43 -5.43
CA VAL A 488 -9.25 -21.54 -4.57
C VAL A 488 -9.68 -22.20 -3.26
N ASN A 489 -9.80 -23.53 -3.24
CA ASN A 489 -10.19 -24.31 -2.05
C ASN A 489 -9.00 -24.81 -1.23
N SER A 490 -7.77 -24.51 -1.66
CA SER A 490 -6.57 -24.92 -0.94
C SER A 490 -6.57 -24.38 0.49
N VAL A 491 -6.26 -25.26 1.44
CA VAL A 491 -6.07 -24.89 2.85
C VAL A 491 -4.63 -24.44 3.02
N LEU A 492 -4.42 -23.25 3.60
CA LEU A 492 -3.09 -22.74 3.83
C LEU A 492 -2.41 -23.40 5.03
N SER A 493 -1.22 -23.95 4.79
CA SER A 493 -0.23 -24.23 5.82
C SER A 493 0.49 -22.93 6.19
N VAL A 494 0.52 -22.59 7.47
CA VAL A 494 1.08 -21.32 7.96
C VAL A 494 2.12 -21.63 9.03
N SER A 495 3.38 -21.38 8.72
CA SER A 495 4.47 -21.44 9.71
C SER A 495 5.09 -20.07 9.88
N GLY A 496 5.12 -19.61 11.13
CA GLY A 496 5.90 -18.44 11.55
C GLY A 496 7.34 -18.79 11.92
N GLU A 497 7.77 -20.04 11.81
CA GLU A 497 9.14 -20.44 12.18
C GLU A 497 10.16 -19.85 11.21
N MET A 498 11.24 -19.25 11.73
CA MET A 498 12.25 -18.57 10.91
C MET A 498 12.89 -19.49 9.85
N LEU A 499 13.02 -20.79 10.14
CA LEU A 499 13.57 -21.79 9.21
C LEU A 499 12.69 -22.02 7.98
N THR A 500 11.42 -21.59 8.04
CA THR A 500 10.45 -21.73 6.94
C THR A 500 10.27 -20.44 6.14
N ILE A 501 11.05 -19.40 6.45
CA ILE A 501 10.98 -18.10 5.79
C ILE A 501 12.04 -18.05 4.68
N PRO A 502 11.62 -18.07 3.40
CA PRO A 502 12.54 -18.11 2.27
C PRO A 502 13.20 -16.76 2.03
N LEU A 503 14.42 -16.81 1.50
CA LEU A 503 15.12 -15.61 1.08
C LEU A 503 14.59 -15.12 -0.28
N TRP A 504 14.07 -13.89 -0.36
CA TRP A 504 13.61 -13.32 -1.64
C TRP A 504 14.79 -12.77 -2.46
N THR A 505 15.68 -13.69 -2.86
CA THR A 505 16.90 -13.39 -3.63
C THR A 505 16.61 -12.64 -4.93
N GLY A 506 15.51 -12.99 -5.61
CA GLY A 506 15.04 -12.31 -6.83
C GLY A 506 14.73 -10.82 -6.67
N TYR A 507 14.38 -10.38 -5.45
CA TYR A 507 14.16 -8.96 -5.14
C TYR A 507 15.42 -8.30 -4.57
N TYR A 508 15.98 -8.86 -3.49
CA TYR A 508 17.05 -8.18 -2.74
C TYR A 508 18.43 -8.20 -3.41
N LEU A 509 18.69 -9.22 -4.24
CA LEU A 509 19.99 -9.42 -4.89
C LEU A 509 19.94 -9.20 -6.41
N LYS A 510 18.79 -8.75 -6.94
CA LYS A 510 18.53 -8.62 -8.38
C LYS A 510 19.65 -7.92 -9.15
N TYR A 511 20.13 -6.80 -8.60
CA TYR A 511 21.10 -5.93 -9.26
C TYR A 511 22.53 -6.09 -8.73
N SER A 512 22.69 -6.46 -7.46
CA SER A 512 24.01 -6.63 -6.84
C SER A 512 24.64 -7.99 -7.13
N HIS A 513 23.84 -9.06 -7.17
CA HIS A 513 24.30 -10.43 -7.39
C HIS A 513 23.31 -11.18 -8.30
N PRO A 514 23.24 -10.82 -9.60
CA PRO A 514 22.21 -11.31 -10.52
C PRO A 514 22.25 -12.84 -10.70
N ASP A 515 23.42 -13.47 -10.63
CA ASP A 515 23.54 -14.92 -10.75
C ASP A 515 22.93 -15.65 -9.55
N ILE A 516 23.08 -15.11 -8.33
CA ILE A 516 22.44 -15.65 -7.13
C ILE A 516 20.92 -15.39 -7.17
N ALA A 517 20.52 -14.19 -7.61
CA ALA A 517 19.10 -13.84 -7.75
C ALA A 517 18.34 -14.80 -8.68
N ARG A 518 18.99 -15.28 -9.76
CA ARG A 518 18.42 -16.27 -10.69
C ARG A 518 18.21 -17.65 -10.07
N LEU A 519 18.97 -18.01 -9.04
CA LEU A 519 18.84 -19.31 -8.37
C LEU A 519 17.54 -19.43 -7.57
N ARG A 520 16.89 -18.31 -7.21
CA ARG A 520 15.66 -18.26 -6.41
C ARG A 520 15.74 -19.16 -5.17
N LEU A 521 16.88 -19.08 -4.48
CA LEU A 521 17.17 -19.89 -3.30
C LEU A 521 16.04 -19.73 -2.28
N CYS A 522 15.43 -20.85 -1.90
CA CYS A 522 14.40 -20.93 -0.86
C CYS A 522 15.04 -21.29 0.47
#